data_AF-A0A9N9SGU9-F1
#
_entry.id   AF-A0A9N9SGU9-F1
#
_cell.length_a   1.000
_cell.length_b   1.000
_cell.length_c   1.000
_cell.angle_alpha   90.00
_cell.angle_beta   90.00
_cell.angle_gamma   90.00
#
_symmetry.space_group_name_H-M   'P 1'
#
loop_
_entity.id
_entity.type
_entity.pdbx_description
1 polymer ?
#
loop_
_entity_poly.entity_id
_entity_poly.type
_entity_poly.pdbx_seq_one_letter_code
_entity_poly.pdbx_strand_id
1 'polypeptide(L)'
;MEIPQPPPDVELRNIIDKLAQFVARNGPEFEQMTKNKQKGNPKFQFLYGGENFAYYQYKVSTEQAIFKQQQQQGNIVSDQNSNWNTPPPPPMQNTAEIEQISKQQDTLREQIKQSEHNLTAQHTVLIQQQQAQVEQTVTKCEAIDLQKEADRCEISLTEVYSILQPIIDSCTKDSISNGKSWFLQHATNKQKACCIVECLLYK
;
A
#
# COMPACT_ATOMS: atom_id res chain seq x y z
N MET A 1 -14.47 18.47 -14.61
CA MET A 1 -15.06 17.21 -15.11
C MET A 1 -15.57 16.45 -13.91
N GLU A 2 -16.86 16.15 -13.88
CA GLU A 2 -17.53 15.42 -12.80
C GLU A 2 -17.04 13.97 -12.83
N ILE A 3 -16.50 13.48 -11.71
CA ILE A 3 -15.99 12.10 -11.61
C ILE A 3 -17.24 11.20 -11.49
N PRO A 4 -17.52 10.33 -12.47
CA PRO A 4 -18.71 9.48 -12.41
C PRO A 4 -18.62 8.55 -11.19
N GLN A 5 -19.72 8.43 -10.44
CA GLN A 5 -19.75 7.62 -9.23
C GLN A 5 -19.48 6.14 -9.55
N PRO A 6 -18.62 5.46 -8.77
CA PRO A 6 -18.36 4.04 -8.97
C PRO A 6 -19.64 3.24 -8.69
N PRO A 7 -19.85 2.11 -9.40
CA PRO A 7 -20.96 1.22 -9.12
C PRO A 7 -20.93 0.77 -7.65
N PRO A 8 -22.07 0.69 -6.95
CA PRO A 8 -22.15 0.20 -5.58
C PRO A 8 -21.80 -1.29 -5.47
N ASP A 9 -21.93 -2.02 -6.58
CA ASP A 9 -21.59 -3.44 -6.69
C ASP A 9 -20.08 -3.62 -6.99
N VAL A 10 -19.39 -4.24 -6.04
CA VAL A 10 -17.94 -4.49 -6.08
C VAL A 10 -17.56 -5.47 -7.21
N GLU A 11 -18.40 -6.47 -7.50
CA GLU A 11 -18.16 -7.40 -8.61
C GLU A 11 -18.27 -6.68 -9.95
N LEU A 12 -19.30 -5.86 -10.13
CA LEU A 12 -19.52 -5.09 -11.35
C LEU A 12 -18.38 -4.08 -11.58
N ARG A 13 -17.93 -3.40 -10.53
CA ARG A 13 -16.76 -2.50 -10.59
C ARG A 13 -15.51 -3.25 -11.05
N ASN A 14 -15.23 -4.42 -10.49
CA ASN A 14 -14.06 -5.22 -10.87
C ASN A 14 -14.12 -5.68 -12.34
N ILE A 15 -15.31 -6.01 -12.83
CA ILE A 15 -15.51 -6.39 -14.25
C ILE A 15 -15.26 -5.19 -15.16
N ILE A 16 -15.80 -4.01 -14.80
CA ILE A 16 -15.60 -2.77 -15.55
C ILE A 16 -14.13 -2.37 -15.57
N ASP A 17 -13.44 -2.40 -14.43
CA ASP A 17 -12.03 -2.02 -14.32
C ASP A 17 -11.14 -2.96 -15.17
N LYS A 18 -11.36 -4.29 -15.09
CA LYS A 18 -10.62 -5.26 -15.90
C LYS A 18 -10.86 -5.08 -17.39
N LEU A 19 -12.12 -4.85 -17.79
CA LEU A 19 -12.45 -4.66 -19.20
C LEU A 19 -11.87 -3.35 -19.73
N ALA A 20 -11.95 -2.26 -18.95
CA ALA A 20 -11.40 -0.97 -19.32
C ALA A 20 -9.89 -1.03 -19.55
N GLN A 21 -9.16 -1.72 -18.67
CA GLN A 21 -7.72 -1.93 -18.84
C GLN A 21 -7.40 -2.78 -20.07
N PHE A 22 -8.21 -3.81 -20.34
CA PHE A 22 -8.03 -4.65 -21.52
C PHE A 22 -8.27 -3.88 -22.82
N VAL A 23 -9.35 -3.10 -22.89
CA VAL A 23 -9.71 -2.26 -24.04
C VAL A 23 -8.70 -1.13 -24.23
N ALA A 24 -8.20 -0.54 -23.13
CA ALA A 24 -7.16 0.47 -23.22
C ALA A 24 -5.85 -0.04 -23.84
N ARG A 25 -5.50 -1.30 -23.57
CA ARG A 25 -4.29 -1.94 -24.10
C ARG A 25 -4.43 -2.47 -25.52
N ASN A 26 -5.58 -3.08 -25.85
CA ASN A 26 -5.80 -3.78 -27.12
C ASN A 26 -6.57 -2.95 -28.14
N GLY A 27 -7.12 -1.80 -27.73
CA GLY A 27 -7.87 -0.90 -28.58
C GLY A 27 -9.39 -1.14 -28.58
N PRO A 28 -10.14 -0.22 -29.21
CA PRO A 28 -11.61 -0.22 -29.21
C PRO A 28 -12.24 -1.39 -29.99
N GLU A 29 -11.47 -2.05 -30.86
CA GLU A 29 -11.92 -3.25 -31.58
C GLU A 29 -12.29 -4.38 -30.61
N PHE A 30 -11.55 -4.47 -29.50
CA PHE A 30 -11.82 -5.47 -28.48
C PHE A 30 -13.11 -5.18 -27.70
N GLU A 31 -13.43 -3.90 -27.47
CA GLU A 31 -14.71 -3.51 -26.88
C GLU A 31 -15.86 -4.04 -27.72
N GLN A 32 -15.80 -3.86 -29.05
CA GLN A 32 -16.83 -4.33 -29.97
C GLN A 32 -16.95 -5.86 -29.97
N MET A 33 -15.81 -6.57 -29.86
CA MET A 33 -15.79 -8.03 -29.76
C MET A 33 -16.45 -8.52 -28.46
N THR A 34 -16.09 -7.92 -27.31
CA THR A 34 -16.68 -8.27 -26.01
C THR A 34 -18.16 -7.94 -25.99
N LYS A 35 -18.57 -6.80 -26.55
CA LYS A 35 -19.97 -6.41 -26.71
C LYS A 35 -20.74 -7.50 -27.44
N ASN A 36 -20.29 -7.90 -28.63
CA ASN A 36 -20.96 -8.94 -29.44
C ASN A 36 -20.99 -10.31 -28.74
N LYS A 37 -19.89 -10.74 -28.09
CA LYS A 37 -19.81 -12.05 -27.39
C LYS A 37 -20.66 -12.13 -26.14
N GLN A 38 -20.80 -11.03 -25.40
CA GLN A 38 -21.53 -10.97 -24.14
C GLN A 38 -22.94 -10.36 -24.30
N LYS A 39 -23.48 -10.38 -25.52
CA LYS A 39 -24.83 -9.90 -25.83
C LYS A 39 -25.86 -10.76 -25.08
N GLY A 40 -26.51 -10.17 -24.07
CA GLY A 40 -27.49 -10.85 -23.21
C GLY A 40 -26.99 -11.16 -21.80
N ASN A 41 -25.73 -10.85 -21.46
CA ASN A 41 -25.22 -11.00 -20.11
C ASN A 41 -25.48 -9.72 -19.28
N PRO A 42 -26.25 -9.78 -18.17
CA PRO A 42 -26.54 -8.60 -17.35
C PRO A 42 -25.27 -7.98 -16.75
N LYS A 43 -24.20 -8.75 -16.55
CA LYS A 43 -22.91 -8.24 -16.06
C LYS A 43 -22.18 -7.34 -17.08
N PHE A 44 -22.52 -7.42 -18.36
CA PHE A 44 -21.94 -6.60 -19.45
C PHE A 44 -22.95 -5.61 -20.04
N GLN A 45 -24.11 -5.44 -19.40
CA GLN A 45 -25.16 -4.52 -19.85
C GLN A 45 -24.64 -3.08 -19.99
N PHE A 46 -23.67 -2.69 -19.15
CA PHE A 46 -23.05 -1.36 -19.17
C PHE A 46 -22.40 -1.01 -20.52
N LEU A 47 -21.97 -1.99 -21.34
CA LEU A 47 -21.42 -1.76 -22.68
C LEU A 47 -22.45 -1.29 -23.71
N TYR A 48 -23.74 -1.43 -23.39
CA TYR A 48 -24.86 -1.05 -24.23
C TYR A 48 -25.50 0.27 -23.78
N GLY A 49 -24.93 0.94 -22.78
CA GLY A 49 -25.45 2.17 -22.17
C GLY A 49 -25.93 1.95 -20.74
N GLY A 50 -26.45 3.01 -20.11
CA GLY A 50 -26.95 3.00 -18.74
C GLY A 50 -26.05 3.74 -17.75
N GLU A 51 -26.39 3.65 -16.46
CA GLU A 51 -25.75 4.42 -15.36
C GLU A 51 -24.24 4.15 -15.22
N ASN A 52 -23.79 2.93 -15.51
CA ASN A 52 -22.39 2.51 -15.35
C ASN A 52 -21.53 2.75 -16.61
N PHE A 53 -22.13 3.18 -17.72
CA PHE A 53 -21.41 3.42 -18.98
C PHE A 53 -20.46 4.62 -18.86
N ALA A 54 -20.88 5.69 -18.17
CA ALA A 54 -20.04 6.87 -17.94
C ALA A 54 -18.78 6.53 -17.13
N TYR A 55 -18.92 5.68 -16.11
CA TYR A 55 -17.80 5.18 -15.31
C TYR A 55 -16.85 4.31 -16.14
N TYR A 56 -17.38 3.40 -16.97
CA TYR A 56 -16.58 2.59 -17.91
C TYR A 56 -15.80 3.47 -18.91
N GLN A 57 -16.44 4.46 -19.53
CA GLN A 57 -15.76 5.36 -20.49
C GLN A 57 -14.65 6.17 -19.83
N TYR A 58 -14.90 6.72 -18.64
CA TYR A 58 -13.89 7.42 -17.86
C TYR A 58 -12.70 6.51 -17.55
N LYS A 59 -12.96 5.27 -17.12
CA LYS A 59 -11.92 4.27 -16.86
C LYS A 59 -11.11 3.94 -18.12
N VAL A 60 -11.76 3.64 -19.25
CA VAL A 60 -11.06 3.36 -20.52
C VAL A 60 -10.18 4.54 -20.93
N SER A 61 -10.71 5.76 -20.88
CA SER A 61 -9.97 6.98 -21.24
C SER A 61 -8.76 7.21 -20.32
N THR A 62 -8.93 7.00 -19.02
CA THR A 62 -7.85 7.12 -18.03
C THR A 62 -6.75 6.09 -18.27
N GLU A 63 -7.11 4.82 -18.44
CA GLU A 63 -6.14 3.73 -18.71
C GLU A 63 -5.44 3.93 -20.07
N GLN A 64 -6.15 4.43 -21.09
CA GLN A 64 -5.55 4.77 -22.40
C GLN A 64 -4.59 5.97 -22.29
N ALA A 65 -4.92 6.98 -21.50
CA ALA A 65 -4.04 8.13 -21.27
C ALA A 65 -2.77 7.71 -20.53
N ILE A 66 -2.89 6.85 -19.51
CA ILE A 66 -1.75 6.27 -18.79
C ILE A 66 -0.87 5.44 -19.74
N PHE A 67 -1.49 4.60 -20.58
CA PHE A 67 -0.75 3.78 -21.55
C PHE A 67 -0.03 4.62 -22.61
N LYS A 68 -0.68 5.69 -23.13
CA LYS A 68 -0.06 6.64 -24.06
C LYS A 68 1.04 7.48 -23.41
N GLN A 69 0.88 7.89 -22.16
CA GLN A 69 1.90 8.63 -21.41
C GLN A 69 3.13 7.76 -21.14
N GLN A 70 2.92 6.45 -20.88
CA GLN A 70 4.01 5.49 -20.73
C GLN A 70 4.74 5.20 -22.06
N GLN A 71 4.07 5.38 -23.21
CA GLN A 71 4.69 5.28 -24.55
C GLN A 71 5.38 6.58 -25.01
N GLN A 72 4.99 7.75 -24.49
CA GLN A 72 5.51 9.06 -24.92
C GLN A 72 6.76 9.53 -24.19
N GLN A 73 7.25 8.82 -23.16
CA GLN A 73 8.55 9.14 -22.55
C GLN A 73 9.75 8.55 -23.33
N GLY A 74 9.59 8.41 -24.66
CA GLY A 74 10.60 7.86 -25.57
C GLY A 74 10.58 8.43 -26.99
N ASN A 75 9.99 9.61 -27.25
CA ASN A 75 9.97 10.18 -28.61
C ASN A 75 10.07 11.72 -28.63
N ILE A 76 11.30 12.23 -28.62
CA ILE A 76 11.70 13.51 -29.23
C ILE A 76 12.87 13.07 -30.10
N VAL A 77 12.75 12.85 -31.41
CA VAL A 77 12.60 13.84 -32.48
C VAL A 77 12.09 13.11 -33.72
N SER A 78 11.04 13.61 -34.36
CA SER A 78 10.81 13.38 -35.78
C SER A 78 9.85 14.45 -36.28
N ASP A 79 10.38 15.47 -36.92
CA ASP A 79 9.91 15.82 -38.27
C ASP A 79 10.83 16.88 -38.89
N GLN A 80 11.60 16.48 -39.91
CA GLN A 80 11.86 17.34 -41.07
C GLN A 80 12.43 16.51 -42.23
N ASN A 81 11.54 16.22 -43.17
CA ASN A 81 11.66 16.48 -44.60
C ASN A 81 12.82 15.83 -45.40
N SER A 82 12.43 14.83 -46.21
CA SER A 82 12.77 14.58 -47.63
C SER A 82 14.22 14.75 -48.13
N ASN A 83 14.82 13.67 -48.65
CA ASN A 83 15.18 13.47 -50.07
C ASN A 83 16.25 12.38 -50.23
N TRP A 84 15.86 11.19 -50.71
CA TRP A 84 16.80 10.10 -51.05
C TRP A 84 17.44 10.39 -52.42
N ASN A 85 18.54 11.14 -52.47
CA ASN A 85 19.50 11.11 -53.58
C ASN A 85 20.76 11.94 -53.27
N THR A 86 21.73 11.37 -52.55
CA THR A 86 23.14 11.83 -52.58
C THR A 86 24.09 10.66 -52.26
N PRO A 87 25.29 10.58 -52.86
CA PRO A 87 26.24 9.50 -52.64
C PRO A 87 26.82 9.54 -51.21
N PRO A 88 27.40 8.44 -50.70
CA PRO A 88 27.79 8.34 -49.29
C PRO A 88 29.03 9.19 -48.97
N PRO A 89 29.06 9.91 -47.84
CA PRO A 89 30.29 10.48 -47.27
C PRO A 89 31.02 9.44 -46.36
N PRO A 90 32.24 9.73 -45.87
CA PRO A 90 33.14 8.74 -45.24
C PRO A 90 32.67 8.27 -43.85
N PRO A 91 33.24 7.19 -43.29
CA PRO A 91 32.70 6.47 -42.12
C PRO A 91 32.89 7.16 -40.75
N MET A 92 33.13 8.48 -40.67
CA MET A 92 33.34 9.18 -39.39
C MET A 92 32.04 9.59 -38.66
N GLN A 93 30.85 9.34 -39.25
CA GLN A 93 29.58 9.83 -38.70
C GLN A 93 28.95 8.87 -37.67
N ASN A 94 29.18 7.56 -37.79
CA ASN A 94 28.59 6.55 -36.88
C ASN A 94 29.16 6.60 -35.46
N THR A 95 30.42 7.02 -35.25
CA THR A 95 31.06 7.02 -33.92
C THR A 95 30.46 8.06 -32.98
N ALA A 96 30.11 9.25 -33.51
CA ALA A 96 29.50 10.32 -32.72
C ALA A 96 28.06 9.96 -32.30
N GLU A 97 27.30 9.31 -33.18
CA GLU A 97 25.95 8.81 -32.86
C GLU A 97 25.99 7.67 -31.82
N ILE A 98 26.95 6.75 -31.91
CA ILE A 98 27.15 5.69 -30.91
C ILE A 98 27.49 6.28 -29.53
N GLU A 99 28.32 7.32 -29.48
CA GLU A 99 28.67 7.99 -28.22
C GLU A 99 27.51 8.77 -27.61
N GLN A 100 26.67 9.40 -28.45
CA GLN A 100 25.42 10.01 -27.99
C GLN A 100 24.43 8.97 -27.46
N ILE A 101 24.26 7.84 -28.16
CA ILE A 101 23.39 6.74 -27.73
C ILE A 101 23.90 6.14 -26.41
N SER A 102 25.23 6.01 -26.23
CA SER A 102 25.83 5.55 -24.97
C SER A 102 25.52 6.50 -23.81
N LYS A 103 25.74 7.81 -23.99
CA LYS A 103 25.40 8.81 -22.97
C LYS A 103 23.91 8.82 -22.62
N GLN A 104 23.06 8.63 -23.63
CA GLN A 104 21.61 8.52 -23.41
C GLN A 104 21.26 7.25 -22.64
N GLN A 105 21.91 6.11 -22.94
CA GLN A 105 21.75 4.86 -22.21
C GLN A 105 22.18 5.02 -20.74
N ASP A 106 23.29 5.70 -20.46
CA ASP A 106 23.77 5.96 -19.10
C ASP A 106 22.79 6.86 -18.33
N THR A 107 22.25 7.88 -19.00
CA THR A 107 21.24 8.77 -18.41
C THR A 107 19.98 7.99 -18.03
N LEU A 108 19.48 7.12 -18.91
CA LEU A 108 18.32 6.29 -18.64
C LEU A 108 18.58 5.27 -17.53
N ARG A 109 19.78 4.66 -17.49
CA ARG A 109 20.19 3.76 -16.41
C ARG A 109 20.20 4.47 -15.05
N GLU A 110 20.71 5.70 -14.99
CA GLU A 110 20.72 6.47 -13.75
C GLU A 110 19.29 6.84 -13.32
N GLN A 111 18.41 7.20 -14.27
CA GLN A 111 17.00 7.45 -13.98
C GLN A 111 16.27 6.19 -13.46
N ILE A 112 16.53 5.02 -14.05
CA ILE A 112 15.98 3.75 -13.55
C ILE A 112 16.44 3.51 -12.12
N LYS A 113 17.75 3.62 -11.85
CA LYS A 113 18.32 3.44 -10.52
C LYS A 113 17.71 4.40 -9.48
N GLN A 114 17.53 5.67 -9.83
CA GLN A 114 16.88 6.64 -8.96
C GLN A 114 15.40 6.30 -8.72
N SER A 115 14.69 5.85 -9.75
CA SER A 115 13.29 5.44 -9.63
C SER A 115 13.12 4.19 -8.75
N GLU A 116 14.03 3.22 -8.86
CA GLU A 116 14.07 2.01 -8.03
C GLU A 116 14.37 2.35 -6.57
N HIS A 117 15.29 3.28 -6.33
CA HIS A 117 15.56 3.79 -4.99
C HIS A 117 14.33 4.46 -4.37
N ASN A 118 13.66 5.33 -5.12
CA ASN A 118 12.45 6.01 -4.66
C ASN A 118 11.29 5.03 -4.39
N LEU A 119 11.12 4.03 -5.26
CA LEU A 119 10.10 2.99 -5.08
C LEU A 119 10.40 2.14 -3.84
N THR A 120 11.65 1.73 -3.67
CA THR A 120 12.10 0.97 -2.50
C THR A 120 11.88 1.76 -1.22
N ALA A 121 12.25 3.04 -1.20
CA ALA A 121 12.05 3.92 -0.05
C ALA A 121 10.57 4.03 0.33
N GLN A 122 9.67 4.22 -0.65
CA GLN A 122 8.23 4.23 -0.39
C GLN A 122 7.72 2.90 0.17
N HIS A 123 8.15 1.78 -0.41
CA HIS A 123 7.78 0.45 0.07
C HIS A 123 8.24 0.22 1.51
N THR A 124 9.48 0.59 1.83
CA THR A 124 10.04 0.49 3.19
C THR A 124 9.21 1.31 4.19
N VAL A 125 8.87 2.56 3.86
CA VAL A 125 8.05 3.40 4.75
C VAL A 125 6.66 2.78 4.97
N LEU A 126 6.03 2.26 3.93
CA LEU A 126 4.71 1.65 4.02
C LEU A 126 4.73 0.39 4.89
N ILE A 127 5.71 -0.49 4.68
CA ILE A 127 5.89 -1.69 5.52
C ILE A 127 6.19 -1.31 6.97
N GLN A 128 7.06 -0.32 7.20
CA GLN A 128 7.37 0.16 8.54
C GLN A 128 6.13 0.72 9.25
N GLN A 129 5.29 1.46 8.53
CA GLN A 129 4.04 2.00 9.07
C GLN A 129 3.04 0.90 9.37
N GLN A 130 2.88 -0.08 8.48
CA GLN A 130 2.03 -1.24 8.72
C GLN A 130 2.49 -2.01 9.95
N GLN A 131 3.79 -2.25 10.09
CA GLN A 131 4.34 -2.98 11.23
C GLN A 131 4.12 -2.23 12.55
N ALA A 132 4.32 -0.91 12.57
CA ALA A 132 4.04 -0.08 13.74
C ALA A 132 2.55 -0.12 14.12
N GLN A 133 1.64 -0.12 13.14
CA GLN A 133 0.20 -0.21 13.40
C GLN A 133 -0.21 -1.58 13.94
N VAL A 134 0.39 -2.66 13.44
CA VAL A 134 0.19 -4.03 13.96
C VAL A 134 0.66 -4.10 15.41
N GLU A 135 1.87 -3.63 15.71
CA GLU A 135 2.43 -3.65 17.06
C GLU A 135 1.55 -2.87 18.05
N GLN A 136 1.13 -1.64 17.69
CA GLN A 136 0.21 -0.85 18.51
C GLN A 136 -1.13 -1.57 18.75
N THR A 137 -1.65 -2.26 17.73
CA THR A 137 -2.92 -2.99 17.85
C THR A 137 -2.77 -4.19 18.79
N VAL A 138 -1.67 -4.95 18.66
CA VAL A 138 -1.37 -6.09 19.53
C VAL A 138 -1.22 -5.62 20.97
N THR A 139 -0.38 -4.62 21.24
CA THR A 139 -0.19 -4.08 22.60
C THR A 139 -1.51 -3.55 23.19
N LYS A 140 -2.35 -2.90 22.39
CA LYS A 140 -3.66 -2.42 22.85
C LYS A 140 -4.59 -3.58 23.19
N CYS A 141 -4.64 -4.62 22.37
CA CYS A 141 -5.46 -5.81 22.65
C CYS A 141 -4.99 -6.52 23.91
N GLU A 142 -3.67 -6.73 24.06
CA GLU A 142 -3.08 -7.34 25.25
C GLU A 142 -3.40 -6.53 26.51
N ALA A 143 -3.30 -5.19 26.45
CA ALA A 143 -3.67 -4.34 27.58
C ALA A 143 -5.16 -4.43 27.94
N ILE A 144 -6.05 -4.54 26.95
CA ILE A 144 -7.49 -4.73 27.16
C ILE A 144 -7.76 -6.07 27.82
N ASP A 145 -7.12 -7.14 27.37
CA ASP A 145 -7.33 -8.48 27.91
C ASP A 145 -6.75 -8.62 29.31
N LEU A 146 -5.59 -8.00 29.58
CA LEU A 146 -5.03 -7.88 30.92
C LEU A 146 -5.98 -7.11 31.85
N GLN A 147 -6.54 -5.98 31.40
CA GLN A 147 -7.49 -5.20 32.19
C GLN A 147 -8.75 -6.01 32.52
N LYS A 148 -9.31 -6.76 31.55
CA LYS A 148 -10.46 -7.63 31.80
C LYS A 148 -10.15 -8.71 32.84
N GLU A 149 -8.97 -9.32 32.79
CA GLU A 149 -8.61 -10.36 33.75
C GLU A 149 -8.39 -9.78 35.16
N ALA A 150 -7.78 -8.60 35.24
CA ALA A 150 -7.67 -7.82 36.48
C ALA A 150 -9.05 -7.51 37.07
N ASP A 151 -9.99 -7.02 36.24
CA ASP A 151 -11.36 -6.71 36.67
C ASP A 151 -12.09 -7.97 37.17
N ARG A 152 -11.91 -9.12 36.49
CA ARG A 152 -12.48 -10.41 36.91
C ARG A 152 -11.91 -10.90 38.25
N CYS A 153 -10.67 -10.57 38.56
CA CYS A 153 -10.01 -10.92 39.81
C CYS A 153 -10.18 -9.85 40.91
N GLU A 154 -10.89 -8.75 40.61
CA GLU A 154 -11.06 -7.58 41.46
C GLU A 154 -9.71 -6.96 41.87
N ILE A 155 -8.78 -6.88 40.92
CA ILE A 155 -7.45 -6.32 41.13
C ILE A 155 -7.35 -5.02 40.33
N SER A 156 -7.05 -3.92 41.01
CA SER A 156 -6.81 -2.64 40.34
C SER A 156 -5.40 -2.60 39.76
N LEU A 157 -5.28 -2.62 38.42
CA LEU A 157 -4.00 -2.43 37.74
C LEU A 157 -3.31 -1.13 38.15
N THR A 158 -4.07 -0.05 38.37
CA THR A 158 -3.54 1.24 38.83
C THR A 158 -2.87 1.13 40.20
N GLU A 159 -3.43 0.34 41.11
CA GLU A 159 -2.87 0.12 42.44
C GLU A 159 -1.59 -0.73 42.37
N VAL A 160 -1.62 -1.80 41.57
CA VAL A 160 -0.43 -2.62 41.27
C VAL A 160 0.70 -1.75 40.73
N TYR A 161 0.41 -0.86 39.77
CA TYR A 161 1.40 0.06 39.22
C TYR A 161 1.89 1.10 40.23
N SER A 162 1.01 1.63 41.09
CA SER A 162 1.42 2.59 42.13
C SER A 162 2.41 1.98 43.11
N ILE A 163 2.34 0.67 43.35
CA ILE A 163 3.28 -0.06 44.21
C ILE A 163 4.56 -0.43 43.45
N LEU A 164 4.46 -0.74 42.16
CA LEU A 164 5.60 -1.12 41.33
C LEU A 164 6.49 0.04 40.89
N GLN A 165 5.92 1.21 40.55
CA GLN A 165 6.70 2.35 40.04
C GLN A 165 7.85 2.76 40.99
N PRO A 166 7.65 2.91 42.31
CA PRO A 166 8.75 3.21 43.23
C PRO A 166 9.83 2.13 43.28
N ILE A 167 9.50 0.86 43.03
CA ILE A 167 10.45 -0.25 42.97
C ILE A 167 11.26 -0.17 41.67
N ILE A 168 10.60 0.10 40.54
CA ILE A 168 11.22 0.27 39.21
C ILE A 168 12.17 1.46 39.22
N ASP A 169 11.74 2.61 39.75
CA ASP A 169 12.49 3.86 39.68
C ASP A 169 13.66 3.93 40.66
N SER A 170 13.47 3.42 41.89
CA SER A 170 14.41 3.68 42.99
C SER A 170 14.96 2.42 43.67
N CYS A 171 14.32 1.27 43.49
CA CYS A 171 14.70 -0.02 44.07
C CYS A 171 15.11 0.07 45.56
N THR A 172 14.46 0.94 46.34
CA THR A 172 14.81 1.14 47.75
C THR A 172 14.28 0.00 48.62
N LYS A 173 14.93 -0.20 49.77
CA LYS A 173 14.50 -1.19 50.77
C LYS A 173 13.03 -1.00 51.16
N ASP A 174 12.60 0.24 51.36
CA ASP A 174 11.23 0.58 51.73
C ASP A 174 10.25 0.29 50.59
N SER A 175 10.55 0.68 49.34
CA SER A 175 9.73 0.35 48.17
C SER A 175 9.56 -1.17 48.00
N ILE A 176 10.64 -1.94 48.14
CA ILE A 176 10.60 -3.40 48.04
C ILE A 176 9.81 -4.02 49.20
N SER A 177 10.00 -3.52 50.42
CA SER A 177 9.28 -4.02 51.60
C SER A 177 7.77 -3.76 51.47
N ASN A 178 7.39 -2.54 51.09
CA ASN A 178 5.99 -2.16 50.88
C ASN A 178 5.35 -2.98 49.75
N GLY A 179 6.08 -3.19 48.65
CA GLY A 179 5.61 -4.06 47.56
C GLY A 179 5.35 -5.49 48.00
N LYS A 180 6.31 -6.11 48.69
CA LYS A 180 6.14 -7.47 49.23
C LYS A 180 4.93 -7.58 50.15
N SER A 181 4.76 -6.63 51.06
CA SER A 181 3.60 -6.59 51.96
C SER A 181 2.29 -6.50 51.18
N TRP A 182 2.21 -5.63 50.17
CA TRP A 182 1.02 -5.48 49.33
C TRP A 182 0.70 -6.76 48.56
N PHE A 183 1.68 -7.37 47.88
CA PHE A 183 1.48 -8.60 47.11
C PHE A 183 1.01 -9.77 47.98
N LEU A 184 1.60 -9.94 49.16
CA LEU A 184 1.20 -10.99 50.09
C LEU A 184 -0.22 -10.79 50.64
N GLN A 185 -0.67 -9.54 50.79
CA GLN A 185 -2.02 -9.22 51.23
C GLN A 185 -3.07 -9.42 50.13
N HIS A 186 -2.71 -9.23 48.86
CA HIS A 186 -3.65 -9.28 47.73
C HIS A 186 -3.69 -10.63 47.02
N ALA A 187 -2.62 -11.43 47.11
CA ALA A 187 -2.56 -12.80 46.60
C ALA A 187 -3.26 -13.81 47.53
N THR A 188 -4.50 -13.52 47.95
CA THR A 188 -5.25 -14.31 48.95
C THR A 188 -5.76 -15.64 48.44
N ASN A 189 -5.87 -15.81 47.13
CA ASN A 189 -6.27 -17.06 46.50
C ASN A 189 -5.48 -17.28 45.21
N LYS A 190 -5.51 -18.52 44.71
CA LYS A 190 -4.75 -18.93 43.52
C LYS A 190 -5.09 -18.08 42.28
N GLN A 191 -6.36 -17.70 42.11
CA GLN A 191 -6.82 -16.93 40.96
C GLN A 191 -6.26 -15.50 41.00
N LYS A 192 -6.37 -14.81 42.14
CA LYS A 192 -5.80 -13.47 42.35
C LYS A 192 -4.27 -13.51 42.25
N ALA A 193 -3.62 -14.53 42.80
CA ALA A 193 -2.17 -14.71 42.69
C ALA A 193 -1.72 -14.90 41.24
N CYS A 194 -2.40 -15.73 40.45
CA CYS A 194 -2.12 -15.90 39.03
C CYS A 194 -2.30 -14.59 38.25
N CYS A 195 -3.39 -13.86 38.49
CA CYS A 195 -3.65 -12.58 37.84
C CYS A 195 -2.57 -11.54 38.17
N ILE A 196 -2.16 -11.42 39.44
CA ILE A 196 -1.05 -10.54 39.84
C ILE A 196 0.23 -10.90 39.09
N VAL A 197 0.55 -12.19 38.98
CA VAL A 197 1.74 -12.65 38.25
C VAL A 197 1.64 -12.29 36.77
N GLU A 198 0.49 -12.49 36.13
CA GLU A 198 0.28 -12.06 34.74
C GLU A 198 0.48 -10.53 34.58
N CYS A 199 -0.06 -9.72 35.50
CA CYS A 199 0.14 -8.27 35.50
C CYS A 199 1.62 -7.87 35.60
N LEU A 200 2.42 -8.65 36.33
CA LEU A 200 3.86 -8.43 36.48
C LEU A 200 4.68 -8.84 35.25
N LEU A 201 4.16 -9.77 34.42
CA LEU A 201 4.84 -10.24 33.22
C LEU A 201 4.62 -9.34 31.99
N TYR A 202 3.54 -8.55 31.99
CA TYR A 202 3.20 -7.61 30.92
C TYR A 202 3.86 -6.22 31.09
N LYS A 203 4.83 -6.08 32.00
CA LYS A 203 5.63 -4.86 32.24
C LYS A 203 7.11 -5.18 32.20
#